data_AF-A0A8J8EB42-F1
#
_entry.id   AF-A0A8J8EB42-F1
#
_cell.length_a   1.000
_cell.length_b   1.000
_cell.length_c   1.000
_cell.angle_alpha   90.00
_cell.angle_beta   90.00
_cell.angle_gamma   90.00
#
_symmetry.space_group_name_H-M   'P 1'
#
loop_
_entity.id
_entity.type
_entity.pdbx_description
1 polymer ?
#
loop_
_entity_poly.entity_id
_entity_poly.type
_entity_poly.pdbx_seq_one_letter_code
_entity_poly.pdbx_strand_id
1 'polypeptide(L)'
;MRLLKAVLLSIVLMTILVFPIEKNAMTQPISEVVIVGQGIVVPSSGMAVLSSSADEGTEYTVRIFDPERGRAVLERNVTGSFRGRVFLKHSGPYYLSVGSMTPVTLAVRVINRYPSVTVLNIRYCLGGVSALLLAVILLVEGRKR
;
A
#
# COMPACT_ATOMS: atom_id res chain seq x y z
N MET A 1 28.92 27.13 -11.13
CA MET A 1 28.81 25.65 -11.21
C MET A 1 28.78 24.94 -9.85
N ARG A 2 29.44 25.45 -8.79
CA ARG A 2 29.43 24.80 -7.45
C ARG A 2 28.03 24.68 -6.82
N LEU A 3 27.20 25.73 -6.94
CA LEU A 3 25.83 25.74 -6.42
C LEU A 3 24.95 24.66 -7.08
N LEU A 4 25.03 24.51 -8.40
CA LEU A 4 24.27 23.51 -9.15
C LEU A 4 24.62 22.08 -8.74
N LYS A 5 25.90 21.79 -8.49
CA LYS A 5 26.34 20.48 -7.97
C LYS A 5 25.78 20.22 -6.57
N ALA A 6 25.81 21.23 -5.70
CA ALA A 6 25.29 21.12 -4.34
C ALA A 6 23.77 20.84 -4.36
N VAL A 7 23.03 21.49 -5.25
CA VAL A 7 21.59 21.26 -5.45
C VAL A 7 21.33 19.83 -5.96
N LEU A 8 22.03 19.39 -7.01
CA LEU A 8 21.88 18.03 -7.54
C LEU A 8 22.25 16.95 -6.52
N LEU A 9 23.36 17.15 -5.79
CA LEU A 9 23.80 16.25 -4.73
C LEU A 9 22.79 16.20 -3.58
N SER A 10 22.22 17.34 -3.20
CA SER A 10 21.17 17.42 -2.19
C SER A 10 19.91 16.66 -2.59
N ILE A 11 19.48 16.77 -3.86
CA ILE A 11 18.34 16.01 -4.39
C ILE A 11 18.62 14.51 -4.33
N VAL A 12 19.80 14.05 -4.75
CA VAL A 12 20.18 12.63 -4.69
C VAL A 12 20.18 12.11 -3.25
N LEU A 13 20.80 12.86 -2.32
CA LEU A 13 20.83 12.51 -0.89
C LEU A 13 19.43 12.44 -0.29
N MET A 14 18.58 13.44 -0.55
CA MET A 14 17.18 13.43 -0.11
C MET A 14 16.42 12.22 -0.66
N THR A 15 16.62 11.87 -1.93
CA THR A 15 15.95 10.73 -2.55
C THR A 15 16.31 9.41 -1.84
N ILE A 16 17.57 9.26 -1.40
CA ILE A 16 18.03 8.08 -0.65
C ILE A 16 17.50 8.11 0.79
N LEU A 17 17.51 9.27 1.45
CA LEU A 17 17.12 9.43 2.86
C LEU A 17 15.63 9.20 3.12
N VAL A 18 14.76 9.38 2.12
CA VAL A 18 13.31 9.16 2.31
C VAL A 18 12.93 7.67 2.35
N PHE A 19 13.73 6.78 1.76
CA PHE A 19 13.47 5.32 1.77
C PHE A 19 13.24 4.73 3.18
N PRO A 20 14.12 4.95 4.18
CA PRO A 20 13.91 4.41 5.52
C PRO A 20 12.69 4.99 6.23
N ILE A 21 12.35 6.26 5.99
CA ILE A 21 11.20 6.94 6.60
C ILE A 21 9.90 6.32 6.08
N GLU A 22 9.79 6.08 4.78
CA GLU A 22 8.62 5.46 4.18
C GLU A 22 8.48 3.98 4.53
N LYS A 23 9.60 3.25 4.62
CA LYS A 23 9.58 1.87 5.12
C LYS A 23 8.92 1.82 6.49
N ASN A 24 9.25 2.73 7.40
CA ASN A 24 8.62 2.80 8.71
C ASN A 24 7.14 3.20 8.63
N ALA A 25 6.78 4.21 7.83
CA ALA A 25 5.39 4.64 7.68
C ALA A 25 4.49 3.54 7.07
N MET A 26 5.01 2.74 6.13
CA MET A 26 4.30 1.62 5.52
C MET A 26 4.15 0.40 6.42
N THR A 27 4.93 0.32 7.50
CA THR A 27 4.89 -0.79 8.47
C THR A 27 3.81 -0.56 9.55
N GLN A 28 3.28 0.66 9.68
CA GLN A 28 2.24 0.94 10.67
C GLN A 28 0.91 0.27 10.26
N PRO A 29 0.30 -0.57 11.09
CA PRO A 29 -0.95 -1.22 10.76
C PRO A 29 -2.11 -0.22 10.86
N ILE A 30 -2.96 -0.13 9.82
CA ILE A 30 -4.31 0.44 9.97
C ILE A 30 -5.22 -0.70 10.39
N SER A 31 -5.94 -0.52 11.49
CA SER A 31 -6.94 -1.46 11.98
C SER A 31 -8.28 -0.74 11.95
N GLU A 32 -9.23 -1.28 11.21
CA GLU A 32 -10.59 -0.76 11.14
C GLU A 32 -11.55 -1.91 11.45
N VAL A 33 -12.55 -1.63 12.30
CA VAL A 33 -13.59 -2.59 12.67
C VAL A 33 -14.80 -2.28 11.80
N VAL A 34 -15.16 -3.23 10.93
CA VAL A 34 -16.30 -3.11 10.02
C VAL A 34 -17.45 -3.91 10.58
N ILE A 35 -18.54 -3.23 10.93
CA ILE A 35 -19.68 -3.88 11.59
C ILE A 35 -20.71 -4.35 10.57
N VAL A 36 -21.04 -3.58 9.50
CA VAL A 36 -21.85 -4.06 8.36
C VAL A 36 -21.66 -3.12 7.15
N GLY A 37 -21.40 -3.66 5.95
CA GLY A 37 -21.56 -2.94 4.68
C GLY A 37 -20.72 -1.65 4.51
N GLN A 38 -19.60 -1.53 5.21
CA GLN A 38 -18.73 -0.35 5.10
C GLN A 38 -17.64 -0.57 4.05
N GLY A 39 -17.41 0.48 3.25
CA GLY A 39 -16.23 0.57 2.41
C GLY A 39 -15.03 0.98 3.26
N ILE A 40 -13.91 0.29 3.10
CA ILE A 40 -12.62 0.73 3.64
C ILE A 40 -11.84 1.40 2.53
N VAL A 41 -11.16 2.49 2.84
CA VAL A 41 -10.23 3.12 1.90
C VAL A 41 -8.84 2.67 2.25
N VAL A 42 -8.23 1.90 1.35
CA VAL A 42 -6.88 1.38 1.56
C VAL A 42 -5.88 2.32 0.91
N PRO A 43 -4.93 2.88 1.67
CA PRO A 43 -4.03 3.92 1.16
C PRO A 43 -3.03 3.40 0.13
N SER A 44 -2.78 2.08 0.09
CA SER A 44 -1.89 1.46 -0.88
C SER A 44 -2.18 -0.01 -1.12
N SER A 45 -1.66 -0.57 -2.22
CA SER A 45 -1.63 -2.02 -2.43
C SER A 45 -0.97 -2.71 -1.25
N GLY A 46 -1.47 -3.89 -0.85
CA GLY A 46 -1.04 -4.49 0.40
C GLY A 46 -1.68 -5.82 0.74
N MET A 47 -1.25 -6.39 1.86
CA MET A 47 -1.90 -7.56 2.44
C MET A 47 -2.77 -7.13 3.61
N ALA A 48 -4.07 -7.42 3.52
CA ALA A 48 -5.01 -7.26 4.60
C ALA A 48 -5.28 -8.61 5.27
N VAL A 49 -5.30 -8.60 6.60
CA VAL A 49 -5.83 -9.70 7.41
C VAL A 49 -7.27 -9.38 7.75
N LEU A 50 -8.10 -10.37 7.54
CA LEU A 50 -9.50 -10.38 7.90
C LEU A 50 -9.63 -11.29 9.11
N SER A 51 -10.28 -10.80 10.15
CA SER A 51 -10.63 -11.62 11.30
C SER A 51 -12.07 -11.38 11.65
N SER A 52 -12.86 -12.45 11.72
CA SER A 52 -14.23 -12.42 12.18
C SER A 52 -14.41 -13.35 13.36
N SER A 53 -15.21 -12.88 14.33
CA SER A 53 -15.62 -13.65 15.49
C SER A 53 -17.13 -13.86 15.39
N ALA A 54 -17.54 -15.13 15.46
CA ALA A 54 -18.93 -15.58 15.42
C ALA A 54 -19.05 -16.86 16.26
N ASP A 55 -20.24 -17.13 16.77
CA ASP A 55 -20.54 -18.32 17.57
C ASP A 55 -20.37 -19.61 16.73
N GLU A 56 -20.06 -20.74 17.40
CA GLU A 56 -19.94 -22.04 16.75
C GLU A 56 -21.22 -22.40 15.98
N GLY A 57 -21.06 -22.86 14.74
CA GLY A 57 -22.16 -23.19 13.85
C GLY A 57 -22.78 -22.00 13.10
N THR A 58 -22.35 -20.77 13.36
CA THR A 58 -22.80 -19.60 12.60
C THR A 58 -22.24 -19.62 11.18
N GLU A 59 -23.11 -19.70 10.18
CA GLU A 59 -22.74 -19.62 8.76
C GLU A 59 -22.88 -18.19 8.23
N TYR A 60 -21.83 -17.72 7.54
CA TYR A 60 -21.83 -16.42 6.89
C TYR A 60 -20.89 -16.39 5.68
N THR A 61 -21.13 -15.44 4.79
CA THR A 61 -20.28 -15.21 3.61
C THR A 61 -19.50 -13.91 3.80
N VAL A 62 -18.18 -13.96 3.70
CA VAL A 62 -17.30 -12.78 3.65
C VAL A 62 -16.97 -12.47 2.20
N ARG A 63 -17.29 -11.24 1.76
CA ARG A 63 -16.99 -10.73 0.42
C ARG A 63 -16.23 -9.43 0.47
N ILE A 64 -15.22 -9.32 -0.39
CA ILE A 64 -14.45 -8.08 -0.64
C ILE A 64 -14.54 -7.76 -2.11
N PHE A 65 -15.11 -6.61 -2.42
CA PHE A 65 -15.29 -6.12 -3.78
C PHE A 65 -14.28 -5.03 -4.10
N ASP A 66 -13.62 -5.19 -5.25
CA ASP A 66 -12.73 -4.20 -5.85
C ASP A 66 -13.49 -3.48 -6.98
N PRO A 67 -13.81 -2.19 -6.79
CA PRO A 67 -14.56 -1.41 -7.77
C PRO A 67 -13.74 -1.03 -9.01
N GLU A 68 -12.40 -0.97 -8.93
CA GLU A 68 -11.57 -0.68 -10.11
C GLU A 68 -11.56 -1.87 -11.07
N ARG A 69 -11.67 -3.10 -10.54
CA ARG A 69 -11.73 -4.33 -11.34
C ARG A 69 -13.13 -4.86 -11.59
N GLY A 70 -14.14 -4.27 -10.96
CA GLY A 70 -15.54 -4.68 -11.08
C GLY A 70 -15.80 -6.12 -10.60
N ARG A 71 -15.00 -6.66 -9.67
CA ARG A 71 -15.13 -8.05 -9.21
C ARG A 71 -14.76 -8.26 -7.76
N ALA A 72 -15.26 -9.34 -7.17
CA ALA A 72 -14.85 -9.77 -5.84
C ALA A 72 -13.40 -10.28 -5.85
N VAL A 73 -12.57 -9.75 -4.94
CA VAL A 73 -11.19 -10.20 -4.68
C VAL A 73 -11.18 -11.39 -3.74
N LEU A 74 -12.18 -11.45 -2.85
CA LEU A 74 -12.41 -12.55 -1.94
C LEU A 74 -13.91 -12.80 -1.82
N GLU A 75 -14.30 -14.06 -1.89
CA GLU A 75 -15.62 -14.54 -1.56
C GLU A 75 -15.48 -15.92 -0.91
N ARG A 76 -15.86 -16.01 0.38
CA ARG A 76 -15.69 -17.22 1.19
C ARG A 76 -16.92 -17.43 2.06
N ASN A 77 -17.47 -18.64 2.01
CA ASN A 77 -18.40 -19.12 3.01
C ASN A 77 -17.60 -19.62 4.22
N VAL A 78 -18.04 -19.24 5.40
CA VAL A 78 -17.36 -19.48 6.66
C VAL A 78 -18.38 -19.98 7.68
N THR A 79 -17.94 -20.93 8.50
CA THR A 79 -18.69 -21.40 9.68
C THR A 79 -17.87 -21.12 10.93
N GLY A 80 -18.44 -20.43 11.91
CA GLY A 80 -17.74 -20.03 13.15
C GLY A 80 -16.70 -18.92 12.95
N SER A 81 -15.60 -18.93 13.70
CA SER A 81 -14.59 -17.87 13.61
C SER A 81 -13.68 -18.02 12.39
N PHE A 82 -13.28 -16.90 11.76
CA PHE A 82 -12.41 -16.92 10.57
C PHE A 82 -11.25 -15.95 10.67
N ARG A 83 -10.12 -16.39 10.12
CA ARG A 83 -8.94 -15.58 9.91
C ARG A 83 -8.38 -15.82 8.51
N GLY A 84 -8.48 -14.80 7.66
CA GLY A 84 -8.03 -14.85 6.27
C GLY A 84 -6.98 -13.80 5.96
N ARG A 85 -6.22 -14.02 4.88
CA ARG A 85 -5.35 -13.02 4.27
C ARG A 85 -5.85 -12.76 2.85
N VAL A 86 -5.94 -11.49 2.48
CA VAL A 86 -6.30 -11.07 1.12
C VAL A 86 -5.24 -10.09 0.61
N PHE A 87 -4.91 -10.22 -0.66
CA PHE A 87 -4.00 -9.31 -1.35
C PHE A 87 -4.80 -8.24 -2.09
N LEU A 88 -4.61 -6.99 -1.69
CA LEU A 88 -5.21 -5.80 -2.27
C LEU A 88 -4.25 -5.23 -3.31
N LYS A 89 -4.69 -5.17 -4.56
CA LYS A 89 -3.79 -4.97 -5.70
C LYS A 89 -3.43 -3.50 -5.98
N HIS A 90 -4.24 -2.57 -5.49
CA HIS A 90 -4.04 -1.12 -5.67
C HIS A 90 -4.49 -0.35 -4.43
N SER A 91 -4.12 0.92 -4.37
CA SER A 91 -4.72 1.92 -3.46
C SER A 91 -6.15 2.22 -3.89
N GLY A 92 -7.04 2.50 -2.96
CA GLY A 92 -8.40 2.94 -3.27
C GLY A 92 -9.47 2.33 -2.37
N PRO A 93 -10.75 2.59 -2.67
CA PRO A 93 -11.86 2.01 -1.93
C PRO A 93 -12.00 0.52 -2.23
N TYR A 94 -12.17 -0.28 -1.19
CA TYR A 94 -12.62 -1.66 -1.26
C TYR A 94 -13.87 -1.81 -0.41
N TYR A 95 -14.90 -2.48 -0.95
CA TYR A 95 -16.16 -2.66 -0.23
C TYR A 95 -16.18 -4.03 0.43
N LEU A 96 -16.39 -4.04 1.75
CA LEU A 96 -16.57 -5.28 2.50
C LEU A 96 -18.04 -5.49 2.79
N SER A 97 -18.48 -6.73 2.58
CA SER A 97 -19.81 -7.17 2.95
C SER A 97 -19.73 -8.51 3.66
N VAL A 98 -20.55 -8.63 4.70
CA VAL A 98 -20.76 -9.89 5.42
C VAL A 98 -22.23 -10.24 5.23
N GLY A 99 -22.49 -11.34 4.54
CA GLY A 99 -23.83 -11.90 4.40
C GLY A 99 -24.07 -12.89 5.53
N SER A 100 -24.82 -12.50 6.55
CA SER A 100 -25.17 -13.35 7.71
C SER A 100 -26.59 -13.04 8.18
N MET A 101 -27.28 -14.03 8.76
CA MET A 101 -28.52 -13.81 9.51
C MET A 101 -28.28 -13.38 10.97
N THR A 102 -27.08 -13.60 11.50
CA THR A 102 -26.66 -13.23 12.86
C THR A 102 -25.58 -12.14 12.83
N PRO A 103 -25.46 -11.31 13.87
CA PRO A 103 -24.45 -10.24 13.92
C PRO A 103 -23.04 -10.84 13.98
N VAL A 104 -22.23 -10.60 12.95
CA VAL A 104 -20.82 -11.02 12.88
C VAL A 104 -19.95 -9.78 12.77
N THR A 105 -18.93 -9.66 13.64
CA THR A 105 -17.97 -8.54 13.59
C THR A 105 -16.79 -8.92 12.69
N LEU A 106 -16.48 -8.08 11.69
CA LEU A 106 -15.32 -8.26 10.82
C LEU A 106 -14.30 -7.16 11.10
N ALA A 107 -13.11 -7.53 11.58
CA ALA A 107 -11.99 -6.62 11.66
C ALA A 107 -11.08 -6.79 10.44
N VAL A 108 -10.68 -5.66 9.87
CA VAL A 108 -9.70 -5.60 8.78
C VAL A 108 -8.45 -4.91 9.27
N ARG A 109 -7.31 -5.58 9.11
CA ARG A 109 -6.00 -5.03 9.44
C ARG A 109 -5.09 -5.09 8.23
N VAL A 110 -4.66 -3.94 7.74
CA VAL A 110 -3.65 -3.87 6.65
C VAL A 110 -2.27 -4.00 7.28
N ILE A 111 -1.58 -5.10 7.01
CA ILE A 111 -0.31 -5.46 7.69
C ILE A 111 0.91 -5.12 6.83
N ASN A 112 0.82 -5.32 5.52
CA ASN A 112 1.91 -5.00 4.59
C ASN A 112 1.39 -4.00 3.57
N ARG A 113 2.03 -2.83 3.45
CA ARG A 113 1.77 -1.87 2.38
C ARG A 113 2.96 -1.89 1.42
N TYR A 114 2.67 -2.02 0.14
CA TYR A 114 3.65 -1.85 -0.93
C TYR A 114 3.53 -0.43 -1.46
N PRO A 115 4.64 0.28 -1.72
CA PRO A 115 4.58 1.59 -2.36
C PRO A 115 3.93 1.42 -3.74
N SER A 116 3.01 2.34 -4.10
CA SER A 116 2.35 2.24 -5.40
C SER A 116 3.40 2.35 -6.52
N VAL A 117 3.23 1.54 -7.57
CA VAL A 117 4.15 1.51 -8.72
C VAL A 117 4.36 2.91 -9.29
N THR A 118 3.30 3.73 -9.31
CA THR A 118 3.34 5.13 -9.76
C THR A 118 4.26 6.01 -8.93
N VAL A 119 4.16 5.97 -7.60
CA VAL A 119 5.02 6.78 -6.70
C VAL A 119 6.47 6.33 -6.81
N LEU A 120 6.69 5.03 -6.90
CA LEU A 120 8.02 4.45 -7.04
C LEU A 120 8.67 4.86 -8.38
N ASN A 121 7.90 4.84 -9.47
CA ASN A 121 8.38 5.19 -10.80
C ASN A 121 8.74 6.68 -10.92
N ILE A 122 7.89 7.58 -10.40
CA ILE A 122 8.17 9.03 -10.39
C ILE A 122 9.48 9.30 -9.64
N ARG A 123 9.68 8.67 -8.47
CA ARG A 123 10.89 8.87 -7.67
C ARG A 123 12.15 8.32 -8.31
N TYR A 124 12.10 7.10 -8.85
CA TYR A 124 13.26 6.57 -9.56
C TYR A 124 13.60 7.40 -10.80
N CYS A 125 12.60 7.90 -11.51
CA CYS A 125 12.81 8.79 -12.64
C CYS A 125 13.47 10.10 -12.19
N LEU A 126 12.95 10.75 -11.14
CA LEU A 126 13.50 12.02 -10.62
C LEU A 126 14.95 11.85 -10.10
N GLY A 127 15.18 10.81 -9.29
CA GLY A 127 16.51 10.50 -8.74
C GLY A 127 17.51 10.11 -9.82
N GLY A 128 17.10 9.28 -10.78
CA GLY A 128 17.91 8.83 -11.91
C GLY A 128 18.31 9.97 -12.85
N VAL A 129 17.36 10.84 -13.22
CA VAL A 129 17.65 12.04 -14.03
C VAL A 129 18.61 12.97 -13.31
N SER A 130 18.42 13.17 -11.99
CA SER A 130 19.31 14.00 -11.18
C SER A 130 20.73 13.42 -11.11
N ALA A 131 20.87 12.10 -10.96
CA ALA A 131 22.16 11.43 -10.95
C ALA A 131 22.88 11.51 -12.31
N LEU A 132 22.15 11.32 -13.41
CA LEU A 132 22.69 11.47 -14.77
C LEU A 132 23.18 12.90 -15.04
N LEU A 133 22.40 13.91 -14.66
CA LEU A 133 22.79 15.31 -14.78
C LEU A 133 24.06 15.63 -13.97
N LEU A 134 24.15 15.11 -12.74
CA LEU A 134 25.34 15.26 -11.90
C LEU A 134 26.57 14.60 -12.56
N ALA A 135 26.42 13.39 -13.09
CA ALA A 135 27.49 12.66 -13.77
C ALA A 135 27.99 13.40 -15.01
N VAL A 136 27.08 13.92 -15.85
CA VAL A 136 27.44 14.71 -17.04
C VAL A 136 28.20 15.98 -16.66
N ILE A 137 27.76 16.70 -15.63
CA ILE A 137 28.44 17.92 -15.17
C ILE A 137 29.86 17.61 -14.70
N LEU A 138 30.05 16.54 -13.92
CA LEU A 138 31.37 16.12 -13.45
C LEU A 138 32.29 15.71 -14.61
N LEU A 139 31.76 15.02 -15.62
CA LEU A 139 32.52 14.54 -16.78
C LEU A 139 32.98 15.72 -17.67
N VAL A 140 32.11 16.71 -17.89
CA VAL A 140 32.44 17.92 -18.68
C VAL A 140 33.53 18.77 -18.01
N GLU A 141 33.50 18.93 -16.68
CA GLU A 141 34.57 19.63 -15.97
C GLU A 141 35.86 18.81 -15.87
N GLY A 142 35.77 17.49 -15.73
CA GLY A 142 36.93 16.60 -15.75
C GLY A 142 37.71 16.64 -17.07
N ARG A 143 37.04 16.99 -18.19
CA ARG A 143 37.67 17.20 -19.51
C ARG A 143 38.18 18.64 -19.75
N LYS A 144 37.81 19.61 -18.91
CA LYS A 144 38.24 21.02 -19.00
C LYS A 144 39.48 21.33 -18.16
N ARG A 145 40.00 20.34 -17.43
CA ARG A 145 41.34 20.34 -16.83
C ARG A 145 42.27 19.54 -17.70
#